data_AF-A0A920EGQ1-F1
#
_entry.id   AF-A0A920EGQ1-F1
#
_cell.length_a   1.000
_cell.length_b   1.000
_cell.length_c   1.000
_cell.angle_alpha   90.00
_cell.angle_beta   90.00
_cell.angle_gamma   90.00
#
_symmetry.space_group_name_H-M   'P 1'
#
loop_
_entity.id
_entity.type
_entity.pdbx_description
1 polymer ?
#
loop_
_entity_poly.entity_id
_entity_poly.type
_entity_poly.pdbx_seq_one_letter_code
_entity_poly.pdbx_strand_id
1 'polypeptide(L)'
;MANCIKKQTNEDPLNKVEEFKNSFKVPKLSNMPRFAGGLVGYFGYDVVRYVEKKLENSMPPDEMDIPDVLLLLSEELIIFDNLAGTITLVVHADPSVDDAYDHFHSKLDGLEKKLESASIDTKLNDVKGDKISEQSFVSSFGKNHIKMQS
;
A
#
# COMPACT_ATOMS: atom_id res chain seq x y z
N MET A 1 -0.08 -2.36 -13.88
CA MET A 1 0.28 -3.44 -12.93
C MET A 1 1.56 -3.04 -12.23
N ALA A 2 1.64 -3.22 -10.91
CA ALA A 2 2.89 -3.01 -10.18
C ALA A 2 3.91 -4.08 -10.60
N ASN A 3 5.15 -3.68 -10.88
CA ASN A 3 6.21 -4.62 -11.23
C ASN A 3 6.84 -5.20 -9.96
N CYS A 4 7.13 -6.50 -9.95
CA CYS A 4 7.84 -7.12 -8.84
C CYS A 4 9.33 -6.78 -8.94
N ILE A 5 9.82 -5.93 -8.04
CA ILE A 5 11.23 -5.52 -8.01
C ILE A 5 12.11 -6.46 -7.18
N LYS A 6 11.52 -7.18 -6.20
CA LYS A 6 12.22 -8.12 -5.33
C LYS A 6 11.24 -9.14 -4.73
N LYS A 7 11.55 -10.43 -4.84
CA LYS A 7 10.84 -11.54 -4.19
C LYS A 7 11.87 -12.49 -3.58
N GLN A 8 11.73 -12.80 -2.29
CA GLN A 8 12.66 -13.68 -1.58
C GLN A 8 11.98 -14.31 -0.36
N THR A 9 12.46 -15.48 0.04
CA THR A 9 12.15 -16.12 1.33
C THR A 9 13.34 -15.90 2.26
N ASN A 10 13.10 -15.56 3.52
CA ASN A 10 14.15 -15.31 4.49
C ASN A 10 13.70 -15.70 5.89
N GLU A 11 14.63 -16.13 6.75
CA GLU A 11 14.37 -16.45 8.15
C GLU A 11 14.01 -15.20 8.98
N ASP A 12 14.42 -14.01 8.53
CA ASP A 12 14.08 -12.74 9.13
C ASP A 12 13.61 -11.72 8.07
N PRO A 13 12.33 -11.78 7.67
CA PRO A 13 11.80 -10.88 6.65
C PRO A 13 11.78 -9.42 7.11
N LEU A 14 11.69 -9.14 8.42
CA LEU A 14 11.64 -7.79 8.96
C LEU A 14 12.98 -7.08 8.79
N ASN A 15 14.08 -7.75 9.15
CA ASN A 15 15.43 -7.21 8.92
C ASN A 15 15.68 -6.96 7.42
N LYS A 16 15.19 -7.84 6.55
CA LYS A 16 15.33 -7.62 5.10
C LYS A 16 14.53 -6.44 4.56
N VAL A 17 13.36 -6.17 5.11
CA VAL A 17 12.59 -4.95 4.79
C VAL A 17 13.35 -3.72 5.28
N GLU A 18 13.94 -3.77 6.46
CA GLU A 18 14.73 -2.65 7.00
C GLU A 18 15.99 -2.37 6.18
N GLU A 19 16.76 -3.41 5.82
CA GLU A 19 17.90 -3.29 4.92
C GLU A 19 17.50 -2.65 3.58
N PHE A 20 16.40 -3.12 2.98
CA PHE A 20 15.90 -2.59 1.72
C PHE A 20 15.43 -1.15 1.85
N LYS A 21 14.71 -0.79 2.92
CA LYS A 21 14.33 0.59 3.19
C LYS A 21 15.56 1.50 3.32
N ASN A 22 16.61 1.02 3.98
CA ASN A 22 17.84 1.78 4.23
C ASN A 22 18.72 1.96 2.99
N SER A 23 18.48 1.23 1.89
CA SER A 23 19.17 1.50 0.62
C SER A 23 18.68 2.77 -0.07
N PHE A 24 17.52 3.32 0.33
CA PHE A 24 16.99 4.57 -0.22
C PHE A 24 17.29 5.74 0.73
N LYS A 25 17.81 6.83 0.16
CA LYS A 25 18.11 8.07 0.89
C LYS A 25 17.32 9.22 0.30
N VAL A 26 16.30 9.67 1.02
CA VAL A 26 15.43 10.78 0.63
C VAL A 26 15.63 11.95 1.60
N PRO A 27 15.83 13.19 1.12
CA PRO A 27 15.98 14.35 1.99
C PRO A 27 14.67 14.67 2.72
N LYS A 28 14.77 15.06 3.99
CA LYS A 28 13.64 15.61 4.76
C LYS A 28 13.50 17.09 4.47
N LEU A 29 12.43 17.47 3.77
CA LEU A 29 12.11 18.86 3.46
C LEU A 29 10.98 19.33 4.38
N SER A 30 11.08 20.55 4.90
CA SER A 30 10.14 21.09 5.90
C SER A 30 8.73 21.33 5.37
N ASN A 31 8.59 21.50 4.06
CA ASN A 31 7.33 21.80 3.36
C ASN A 31 6.70 20.57 2.68
N MET A 32 7.21 19.36 2.92
CA MET A 32 6.67 18.15 2.32
C MET A 32 5.56 17.54 3.18
N PRO A 33 4.58 16.84 2.56
CA PRO A 33 3.59 16.06 3.28
C PRO A 33 4.24 15.04 4.22
N ARG A 34 3.51 14.66 5.29
CA ARG A 34 4.01 13.70 6.30
C ARG A 34 4.40 12.36 5.67
N PHE A 35 3.73 11.98 4.59
CA PHE A 35 4.07 10.81 3.78
C PHE A 35 4.26 11.28 2.34
N ALA A 36 5.50 11.20 1.86
CA ALA A 36 5.90 11.64 0.52
C ALA A 36 6.55 10.51 -0.30
N GLY A 37 6.46 9.26 0.17
CA GLY A 37 7.05 8.08 -0.47
C GLY A 37 7.55 7.06 0.54
N GLY A 38 7.90 5.87 0.03
CA GLY A 38 8.43 4.76 0.83
C GLY A 38 7.69 3.45 0.60
N LEU A 39 7.82 2.52 1.55
CA LEU A 39 7.20 1.19 1.47
C LEU A 39 5.76 1.22 1.96
N VAL A 40 4.82 0.76 1.13
CA VAL A 40 3.39 0.69 1.45
C VAL A 40 2.85 -0.70 1.16
N GLY A 41 2.15 -1.30 2.11
CA GLY A 41 1.53 -2.61 1.90
C GLY A 41 1.13 -3.21 3.22
N TYR A 42 1.36 -4.52 3.39
CA TYR A 42 0.97 -5.23 4.59
C TYR A 42 2.07 -6.14 5.13
N PHE A 43 1.96 -6.37 6.43
CA PHE A 43 2.58 -7.47 7.15
C PHE A 43 1.47 -8.44 7.54
N GLY A 44 1.57 -9.68 7.08
CA GLY A 44 0.65 -10.75 7.38
C GLY A 44 0.70 -11.12 8.87
N TYR A 45 -0.31 -11.84 9.33
CA TYR A 45 -0.42 -12.19 10.74
C TYR A 45 0.77 -13.02 11.23
N ASP A 46 1.24 -13.97 10.41
CA ASP A 46 2.34 -14.87 10.77
C ASP A 46 3.68 -14.15 10.95
N VAL A 47 3.79 -12.88 10.54
CA VAL A 47 4.95 -12.04 10.82
C VAL A 47 5.22 -11.91 12.33
N VAL A 48 4.20 -12.01 13.17
CA VAL A 48 4.35 -11.96 14.64
C VAL A 48 5.29 -13.05 15.16
N ARG A 49 5.40 -14.19 14.45
CA ARG A 49 6.24 -15.33 14.85
C ARG A 49 7.72 -15.04 14.76
N TYR A 50 8.13 -14.06 13.95
CA TYR A 50 9.54 -13.62 13.85
C TYR A 50 9.96 -12.70 15.00
N VAL A 51 9.02 -12.15 15.76
CA VAL A 51 9.30 -11.25 16.90
C VAL A 51 8.95 -11.86 18.26
N GLU A 52 7.93 -12.72 18.32
CA GLU A 52 7.47 -13.36 19.55
C GLU A 52 8.04 -14.76 19.73
N LYS A 53 9.07 -14.91 20.57
CA LYS A 53 9.72 -16.20 20.90
C LYS A 53 8.75 -17.31 21.28
N LYS A 54 7.65 -16.98 21.96
CA LYS A 54 6.64 -17.98 22.38
C LYS A 54 5.94 -18.66 21.21
N LEU A 55 5.94 -18.02 20.04
CA LEU A 55 5.25 -18.50 18.85
C LEU A 55 6.19 -19.12 17.82
N GLU A 56 7.51 -19.08 18.05
CA GLU A 56 8.55 -19.52 17.09
C GLU A 56 8.35 -20.98 16.63
N ASN A 57 7.89 -21.85 17.54
CA ASN A 57 7.71 -23.28 17.29
C ASN A 57 6.29 -23.65 16.86
N SER A 58 5.42 -22.65 16.68
CA SER A 58 4.06 -22.84 16.20
C SER A 58 3.96 -22.22 14.82
N MET A 59 3.89 -23.06 13.79
CA MET A 59 3.56 -22.60 12.43
C MET A 59 2.46 -23.51 11.89
N PRO A 60 1.22 -23.01 11.77
CA PRO A 60 0.19 -23.78 11.09
C PRO A 60 0.57 -23.97 9.62
N PRO A 61 0.05 -25.00 8.94
CA PRO A 61 0.21 -25.14 7.50
C PRO A 61 -0.29 -23.89 6.78
N ASP A 62 0.46 -23.43 5.77
CA ASP A 62 0.01 -22.34 4.91
C ASP A 62 -1.02 -22.88 3.92
N GLU A 63 -2.29 -22.50 4.13
CA GLU A 63 -3.42 -22.91 3.29
C GLU A 63 -3.72 -21.91 2.17
N MET A 64 -3.19 -20.69 2.25
CA MET A 64 -3.61 -19.58 1.39
C MET A 64 -2.53 -19.09 0.42
N ASP A 65 -1.27 -19.54 0.57
CA ASP A 65 -0.12 -19.13 -0.26
C ASP A 65 -0.01 -17.60 -0.35
N ILE A 66 -0.21 -16.94 0.80
CA ILE A 66 -0.15 -15.48 0.93
C ILE A 66 1.24 -15.11 1.41
N PRO A 67 1.90 -14.10 0.80
CA PRO A 67 3.16 -13.60 1.33
C PRO A 67 3.04 -13.10 2.78
N ASP A 68 3.99 -13.46 3.64
CA ASP A 68 4.12 -12.88 4.98
C ASP A 68 4.25 -11.36 4.93
N VAL A 69 4.94 -10.83 3.91
CA VAL A 69 5.15 -9.40 3.72
C VAL A 69 5.00 -9.07 2.24
N LEU A 70 4.12 -8.10 1.94
CA LEU A 70 3.97 -7.56 0.58
C LEU A 70 3.97 -6.04 0.65
N LEU A 71 5.00 -5.43 0.06
CA LEU A 71 5.21 -3.98 0.09
C LEU A 71 5.45 -3.45 -1.34
N LEU A 72 4.85 -2.31 -1.63
CA LEU A 72 5.06 -1.49 -2.80
C LEU A 72 6.09 -0.41 -2.47
N LEU A 73 7.09 -0.22 -3.33
CA LEU A 73 7.94 0.96 -3.29
C LEU A 73 7.21 2.12 -3.99
N SER A 74 6.70 3.07 -3.21
CA SER A 74 5.96 4.23 -3.70
C SER A 74 6.91 5.39 -3.96
N GLU A 75 7.28 5.58 -5.22
CA GLU A 75 8.18 6.66 -5.69
C GLU A 75 7.42 7.78 -6.41
N GLU A 76 6.21 7.48 -6.90
CA GLU A 76 5.32 8.41 -7.59
C GLU A 76 4.01 8.48 -6.84
N LEU A 77 3.67 9.66 -6.31
CA LEU A 77 2.52 9.86 -5.44
C LEU A 77 1.71 11.08 -5.85
N ILE A 78 0.40 10.94 -5.69
CA ILE A 78 -0.57 12.02 -5.79
C ILE A 78 -1.21 12.14 -4.41
N ILE A 79 -1.01 13.28 -3.76
CA ILE A 79 -1.46 13.51 -2.38
C ILE A 79 -2.56 14.55 -2.42
N PHE A 80 -3.75 14.16 -1.95
CA PHE A 80 -4.92 15.03 -1.89
C PHE A 80 -5.06 15.61 -0.48
N ASP A 81 -4.98 16.93 -0.36
CA ASP A 81 -5.35 17.65 0.86
C ASP A 81 -6.76 18.18 0.70
N ASN A 82 -7.72 17.50 1.32
CA ASN A 82 -9.13 17.88 1.28
C ASN A 82 -9.44 19.15 2.09
N LEU A 83 -8.60 19.51 3.07
CA LEU A 83 -8.81 20.72 3.88
C LEU A 83 -8.34 21.96 3.12
N ALA A 84 -7.16 21.88 2.50
CA ALA A 84 -6.61 22.96 1.67
C ALA A 84 -7.19 22.99 0.24
N GLY A 85 -7.82 21.90 -0.21
CA GLY A 85 -8.32 21.75 -1.58
C GLY A 85 -7.19 21.66 -2.61
N THR A 86 -6.07 21.01 -2.27
CA THR A 86 -4.88 20.97 -3.13
C THR A 86 -4.48 19.53 -3.48
N ILE A 87 -3.82 19.38 -4.62
CA ILE A 87 -3.17 18.14 -5.06
C ILE A 87 -1.68 18.40 -5.10
N THR A 88 -0.89 17.56 -4.42
CA THR A 88 0.57 17.58 -4.49
C THR A 88 1.05 16.37 -5.27
N LEU A 89 1.78 16.60 -6.35
CA LEU A 89 2.50 15.57 -7.10
C LEU A 89 3.91 15.41 -6.52
N VAL A 90 4.29 14.18 -6.20
CA VAL A 90 5.62 13.85 -5.70
C VAL A 90 6.20 12.75 -6.55
N VAL A 91 7.40 12.99 -7.10
CA VAL A 91 8.19 11.99 -7.83
C VAL A 91 9.59 11.97 -7.23
N HIS A 92 10.03 10.82 -6.73
CA HIS A 92 11.39 10.64 -6.27
C HIS A 92 12.33 10.38 -7.45
N ALA A 93 13.34 11.24 -7.58
CA ALA A 93 14.37 11.13 -8.60
C ALA A 93 15.61 10.43 -8.03
N ASP A 94 16.09 9.41 -8.73
CA ASP A 94 17.41 8.83 -8.48
C ASP A 94 18.47 9.69 -9.19
N PRO A 95 19.37 10.38 -8.44
CA PRO A 95 20.38 11.25 -9.03
C PRO A 95 21.50 10.49 -9.75
N SER A 96 21.55 9.16 -9.65
CA SER A 96 22.54 8.34 -10.37
C SER A 96 22.16 8.07 -11.82
N VAL A 97 20.93 8.38 -12.22
CA VAL A 97 20.44 8.24 -13.60
C VAL A 97 20.94 9.42 -14.44
N ASP A 98 21.40 9.16 -15.66
CA ASP A 98 21.78 10.21 -16.61
C ASP A 98 20.58 11.11 -16.93
N ASP A 99 20.82 12.42 -17.01
CA ASP A 99 19.78 13.44 -17.23
C ASP A 99 18.57 13.31 -16.27
N ALA A 100 18.81 12.83 -15.03
CA ALA A 100 17.76 12.57 -14.04
C ALA A 100 16.78 13.74 -13.90
N TYR A 101 17.30 14.97 -13.83
CA TYR A 101 16.44 16.16 -13.68
C TYR A 101 15.38 16.25 -14.78
N ASP A 102 15.81 16.23 -16.05
CA ASP A 102 14.90 16.37 -17.19
C ASP A 102 13.98 15.16 -17.34
N HIS A 103 14.49 13.95 -17.06
CA HIS A 103 13.72 12.72 -17.10
C HIS A 103 12.58 12.71 -16.08
N PHE A 104 12.86 13.03 -14.82
CA PHE A 104 11.85 13.05 -13.76
C PHE A 104 10.93 14.28 -13.84
N HIS A 105 11.41 15.40 -14.37
CA HIS A 105 10.55 16.55 -14.68
C HIS A 105 9.53 16.21 -15.77
N SER A 106 9.97 15.58 -16.86
CA SER A 106 9.08 15.08 -17.92
C SER A 106 8.04 14.08 -17.39
N LYS A 107 8.40 13.31 -16.36
CA LYS A 107 7.48 12.39 -15.69
C LYS A 107 6.40 13.13 -14.91
N LEU A 108 6.77 14.18 -14.17
CA LEU A 108 5.82 15.08 -13.49
C LEU A 108 4.85 15.72 -14.49
N ASP A 109 5.35 16.28 -15.59
CA ASP A 109 4.53 16.87 -16.65
C ASP A 109 3.52 15.85 -17.23
N GLY A 110 3.97 14.60 -17.37
CA GLY A 110 3.11 13.50 -17.82
C GLY A 110 2.01 13.16 -16.81
N LEU A 111 2.28 13.24 -15.51
CA LEU A 111 1.28 13.03 -14.45
C LEU A 111 0.29 14.19 -14.39
N GLU A 112 0.76 15.43 -14.52
CA GLU A 112 -0.07 16.63 -14.57
C GLU A 112 -1.06 16.57 -15.73
N LYS A 113 -0.59 16.32 -16.96
CA LYS A 113 -1.46 16.17 -18.14
C LYS A 113 -2.50 15.06 -17.98
N LYS A 114 -2.13 13.94 -17.36
CA LYS A 114 -3.06 12.85 -17.07
C LYS A 114 -4.18 13.31 -16.13
N LEU A 115 -3.84 14.06 -15.08
CA LEU A 115 -4.82 14.63 -14.16
C LEU A 115 -5.75 15.64 -14.86
N GLU A 116 -5.22 16.51 -15.71
CA GLU A 116 -6.03 17.49 -16.46
C GLU A 116 -6.99 16.82 -17.44
N SER A 117 -6.53 15.77 -18.12
CA SER A 117 -7.34 15.04 -19.10
C SER A 117 -8.33 14.04 -18.47
N ALA A 118 -8.26 13.82 -17.16
CA ALA A 118 -9.15 12.91 -16.45
C ALA A 118 -10.57 13.51 -16.39
N SER A 119 -11.38 13.18 -17.39
CA SER A 119 -12.81 13.43 -17.37
C SER A 119 -13.47 12.49 -16.37
N ILE A 120 -13.93 13.05 -15.24
CA ILE A 120 -14.83 12.34 -14.34
C ILE A 120 -16.18 12.26 -15.06
N ASP A 121 -16.62 11.05 -15.41
CA ASP A 121 -18.01 10.85 -15.80
C ASP A 121 -18.86 11.06 -14.55
N THR A 122 -19.34 12.29 -14.37
CA THR A 122 -20.18 12.69 -13.23
C THR A 122 -21.57 12.10 -13.32
N LYS A 123 -21.87 11.29 -14.34
CA LYS A 123 -22.94 10.31 -14.23
C LYS A 123 -22.47 9.28 -13.21
N LEU A 124 -22.65 9.61 -11.93
CA LEU A 124 -23.12 8.61 -10.98
C LEU A 124 -24.19 7.84 -11.75
N ASN A 125 -23.89 6.60 -12.13
CA ASN A 125 -24.94 5.66 -12.43
C ASN A 125 -25.88 5.83 -11.23
N ASP A 126 -27.11 6.25 -11.50
CA ASP A 126 -28.20 6.06 -10.56
C ASP A 126 -28.07 4.58 -10.20
N VAL A 127 -27.40 4.29 -9.08
CA VAL A 127 -27.40 2.98 -8.50
C VAL A 127 -28.84 2.90 -8.01
N LYS A 128 -29.74 2.52 -8.93
CA LYS A 128 -30.87 1.69 -8.59
C LYS A 128 -30.24 0.46 -7.98
N GLY A 129 -29.85 0.59 -6.72
CA GLY A 129 -29.58 -0.56 -5.89
C GLY A 129 -30.88 -1.32 -5.96
N ASP A 130 -30.87 -2.48 -6.61
CA ASP A 130 -31.82 -3.51 -6.25
C ASP A 130 -31.78 -3.55 -4.73
N LYS A 131 -32.92 -3.29 -4.08
CA LYS A 131 -33.01 -3.25 -2.63
C LYS A 131 -32.37 -4.53 -2.11
N ILE A 132 -31.15 -4.43 -1.59
CA ILE A 132 -30.50 -5.56 -0.95
C ILE A 132 -31.34 -5.83 0.28
N SER A 133 -32.19 -6.85 0.18
CA SER A 133 -33.00 -7.30 1.29
C SER A 133 -32.07 -7.85 2.36
N GLU A 134 -32.28 -7.48 3.62
CA GLU A 134 -31.56 -8.05 4.77
C GLU A 134 -31.61 -9.59 4.78
N GLN A 135 -32.63 -10.18 4.15
CA GLN A 135 -32.80 -11.64 4.04
C GLN A 135 -31.78 -12.30 3.10
N SER A 136 -31.04 -11.52 2.32
CA SER A 136 -30.00 -11.99 1.39
C SER A 136 -28.61 -12.08 2.05
N PHE A 137 -28.47 -11.56 3.28
CA PHE A 137 -27.20 -11.59 4.00
C PHE A 137 -27.02 -12.95 4.69
N VAL A 138 -26.15 -13.78 4.12
CA VAL A 138 -25.75 -15.06 4.72
C VAL A 138 -24.46 -14.84 5.49
N SER A 139 -24.53 -14.86 6.84
CA SER A 139 -23.35 -14.79 7.70
C SER A 139 -22.50 -16.06 7.54
N SER A 140 -21.24 -15.90 7.12
CA SER A 140 -20.25 -16.98 7.06
C SER A 140 -19.76 -17.43 8.44
N PHE A 141 -20.05 -16.64 9.49
CA PHE A 141 -19.79 -17.00 10.88
C PHE A 141 -21.09 -17.53 11.51
N GLY A 142 -21.10 -18.84 11.77
CA GLY A 142 -22.25 -19.53 12.34
C GLY A 142 -22.61 -19.01 13.75
N LYS A 143 -23.89 -18.74 13.99
CA LYS A 143 -24.44 -18.24 15.27
C LYS A 143 -24.25 -19.17 16.48
N ASN A 144 -23.59 -20.32 16.36
CA ASN A 144 -23.57 -21.35 17.41
C ASN A 144 -22.39 -21.26 18.40
N HIS A 145 -21.50 -20.27 18.32
CA HIS A 145 -20.30 -20.22 19.18
C HIS A 145 -20.01 -18.88 19.88
N ILE A 146 -21.01 -18.03 20.11
CA ILE A 146 -20.86 -16.91 21.05
C ILE A 146 -21.56 -17.26 22.37
N LYS A 147 -20.88 -18.02 23.23
CA LYS A 147 -21.21 -18.04 24.66
C LYS A 147 -20.50 -16.87 25.32
N MET A 148 -21.23 -15.79 25.58
CA MET A 148 -20.81 -14.83 26.59
C MET A 148 -20.98 -15.50 27.95
N GLN A 149 -19.87 -15.76 28.65
CA GLN A 149 -19.92 -16.03 30.09
C GLN A 149 -20.08 -14.71 30.84
N SER A 150 -20.90 -14.76 31.89
CA SER A 150 -21.36 -13.64 32.73
C SER A 150 -20.27 -12.74 33.28
#